data_AF-A0A6J1HJ49-F1
#
_entry.id   AF-A0A6J1HJ49-F1
#
_cell.length_a   1.000
_cell.length_b   1.000
_cell.length_c   1.000
_cell.angle_alpha   90.00
_cell.angle_beta   90.00
_cell.angle_gamma   90.00
#
_symmetry.space_group_name_H-M   'P 1'
#
loop_
_entity.id
_entity.type
_entity.pdbx_description
1 polymer ?
#
loop_
_entity_poly.entity_id
_entity_poly.type
_entity_poly.pdbx_seq_one_letter_code
_entity_poly.pdbx_strand_id
1 'polypeptide(L)'
;MFLESIGIGLAFTRGIESDTIEKMPTGGGFGTAAAFPSRTIEEQKLEITKEMRSHEVSIAELNHLSSTRAVFQKNGNIFFRTTVQKATTSEQKKLDAARAKLQKLNY
;
A
#
# COMPACT_ATOMS: atom_id res chain seq x y z
N MET A 1 -4.99 -19.44 -7.66
CA MET A 1 -5.59 -18.89 -6.43
C MET A 1 -4.45 -18.32 -5.60
N PHE A 2 -4.25 -17.01 -5.62
CA PHE A 2 -3.33 -16.33 -4.71
C PHE A 2 -4.11 -15.17 -4.10
N LEU A 3 -4.46 -15.33 -2.82
CA LEU A 3 -5.06 -14.32 -1.96
C LEU A 3 -3.95 -13.73 -1.08
N GLU A 4 -4.17 -12.46 -0.73
CA GLU A 4 -3.47 -11.64 0.26
C GLU A 4 -2.18 -10.92 -0.17
N SER A 5 -2.28 -9.60 -0.33
CA SER A 5 -1.70 -8.71 0.69
C SER A 5 -2.30 -7.30 0.59
N ILE A 6 -2.56 -6.72 1.76
CA ILE A 6 -3.19 -5.41 2.01
C ILE A 6 -2.11 -4.33 1.97
N GLY A 7 -2.34 -3.25 1.23
CA GLY A 7 -1.38 -2.15 1.08
C GLY A 7 -2.03 -0.82 0.69
N ILE A 8 -2.71 -0.21 1.67
CA ILE A 8 -2.75 1.23 2.03
C ILE A 8 -2.89 2.26 0.90
N GLY A 9 -3.92 3.10 1.05
CA GLY A 9 -4.44 4.02 0.06
C GLY A 9 -3.51 5.16 -0.37
N LEU A 10 -3.69 5.57 -1.61
CA LEU A 10 -3.24 6.87 -2.12
C LEU A 10 -4.45 7.81 -2.10
N ALA A 11 -4.57 8.59 -1.04
CA ALA A 11 -5.59 9.62 -0.90
C ALA A 11 -5.35 10.73 -1.93
N PHE A 12 -6.41 11.05 -2.67
CA PHE A 12 -6.49 12.23 -3.53
C PHE A 12 -6.68 13.45 -2.62
N THR A 13 -5.63 14.24 -2.38
CA THR A 13 -5.72 15.45 -1.55
C THR A 13 -6.39 16.58 -2.33
N ARG A 14 -7.62 16.91 -1.97
CA ARG A 14 -8.28 18.18 -2.31
C ARG A 14 -8.50 18.94 -1.00
N GLY A 15 -7.83 20.10 -0.87
CA GLY A 15 -7.80 20.90 0.35
C GLY A 15 -9.12 21.60 0.64
N ILE A 16 -9.42 21.76 1.93
CA ILE A 16 -10.36 22.72 2.53
C ILE A 16 -9.84 23.09 3.92
N GLU A 17 -10.03 24.37 4.27
CA GLU A 17 -9.59 25.14 5.44
C GLU A 17 -9.73 24.49 6.82
N SER A 18 -8.79 24.88 7.69
CA SER A 18 -8.75 24.62 9.12
C SER A 18 -9.32 25.81 9.88
N ASP A 19 -10.46 25.62 10.54
CA ASP A 19 -10.96 26.48 11.60
C ASP A 19 -11.15 25.71 12.91
N THR A 20 -10.77 26.39 13.99
CA THR A 20 -10.55 25.94 15.37
C THR A 20 -11.85 25.72 16.13
N ILE A 21 -12.03 24.60 16.89
CA ILE A 21 -12.82 24.55 18.15
C ILE A 21 -12.23 23.52 19.15
N GLU A 22 -12.25 23.94 20.41
CA GLU A 22 -11.65 23.46 21.66
C GLU A 22 -12.16 22.12 22.30
N LYS A 23 -11.22 21.44 22.99
CA LYS A 23 -11.20 21.05 24.44
C LYS A 23 -12.28 20.14 25.09
N MET A 24 -11.76 19.02 25.63
CA MET A 24 -12.04 18.35 26.94
C MET A 24 -13.03 17.15 27.08
N PRO A 25 -12.88 16.30 28.14
CA PRO A 25 -12.61 14.86 28.00
C PRO A 25 -13.72 13.96 28.59
N THR A 26 -13.73 12.67 28.24
CA THR A 26 -14.40 11.64 29.04
C THR A 26 -13.62 10.33 28.99
N GLY A 27 -13.25 9.86 30.18
CA GLY A 27 -12.68 8.54 30.39
C GLY A 27 -13.74 7.44 30.26
N GLY A 28 -13.25 6.19 30.22
CA GLY A 28 -14.09 5.00 30.20
C GLY A 28 -13.39 3.89 29.42
N GLY A 29 -12.43 3.23 30.07
CA GLY A 29 -11.75 2.09 29.47
C GLY A 29 -12.69 0.91 29.32
N PHE A 30 -12.69 0.30 28.13
CA PHE A 30 -12.95 -1.12 27.91
C PHE A 30 -12.29 -1.52 26.59
N GLY A 31 -11.44 -2.54 26.64
CA GLY A 31 -10.79 -3.12 25.47
C GLY A 31 -9.41 -3.64 25.85
N THR A 32 -9.36 -4.88 26.32
CA THR A 32 -8.15 -5.71 26.30
C THR A 32 -7.47 -5.52 24.95
N ALA A 33 -6.36 -4.79 24.95
CA ALA A 33 -5.47 -4.72 23.81
C ALA A 33 -4.94 -6.13 23.60
N ALA A 34 -5.59 -6.89 22.72
CA ALA A 34 -4.94 -8.02 22.08
C ALA A 34 -3.68 -7.43 21.46
N ALA A 35 -2.55 -7.64 22.13
CA ALA A 35 -1.26 -7.25 21.62
C ALA A 35 -1.08 -8.02 20.31
N PHE A 36 -1.39 -7.37 19.20
CA PHE A 36 -0.96 -7.84 17.90
C PHE A 36 0.54 -8.08 18.04
N PRO A 37 1.04 -9.29 17.75
CA PRO A 37 2.46 -9.53 17.84
C PRO A 37 3.14 -8.49 16.95
N SER A 38 3.93 -7.60 17.56
CA SER A 38 4.79 -6.70 16.83
C SER A 38 5.73 -7.60 16.04
N ARG A 39 5.51 -7.71 14.72
CA ARG A 39 6.37 -8.51 13.84
C ARG A 39 7.81 -8.11 14.11
N THR A 40 8.67 -9.10 14.28
CA THR A 40 10.10 -8.86 14.44
C THR A 40 10.62 -8.11 13.21
N ILE A 41 11.68 -7.31 13.39
CA ILE A 41 12.27 -6.52 12.30
C ILE A 41 12.62 -7.43 11.11
N GLU A 42 13.08 -8.65 11.38
CA GLU A 42 13.43 -9.65 10.35
C GLU A 42 12.20 -10.18 9.60
N GLU A 43 11.07 -10.41 10.28
CA GLU A 43 9.81 -10.77 9.62
C GLU A 43 9.29 -9.63 8.74
N GLN A 44 9.40 -8.38 9.20
CA GLN A 44 9.02 -7.20 8.42
C GLN A 44 9.88 -7.05 7.17
N LYS A 45 11.21 -7.22 7.29
CA LYS A 45 12.14 -7.20 6.14
C LYS A 45 11.80 -8.29 5.13
N LEU A 46 11.50 -9.50 5.59
CA LEU A 46 11.14 -10.63 4.75
C LEU A 46 9.82 -10.38 4.01
N GLU A 47 8.82 -9.81 4.68
CA GLU A 47 7.55 -9.42 4.08
C GLU A 47 7.72 -8.33 3.03
N ILE A 48 8.48 -7.27 3.32
CA ILE A 48 8.78 -6.20 2.36
C ILE A 48 9.54 -6.74 1.14
N THR A 49 10.48 -7.67 1.35
CA THR A 49 11.23 -8.30 0.25
C THR A 49 10.33 -9.16 -0.63
N LYS A 50 9.36 -9.87 -0.04
CA LYS A 50 8.33 -10.60 -0.81
C LYS A 50 7.46 -9.63 -1.62
N GLU A 51 7.03 -8.53 -1.01
CA GLU A 51 6.23 -7.52 -1.66
C GLU A 51 6.98 -6.87 -2.84
N MET A 52 8.26 -6.54 -2.65
CA MET A 52 9.13 -6.01 -3.71
C MET A 52 9.20 -6.95 -4.92
N ARG A 53 9.46 -8.25 -4.70
CA ARG A 53 9.49 -9.24 -5.78
C ARG A 53 8.15 -9.35 -6.49
N SER A 54 7.04 -9.25 -5.75
CA SER A 54 5.70 -9.24 -6.36
C SER A 54 5.52 -8.03 -7.28
N HIS A 55 5.90 -6.83 -6.84
CA HIS A 55 5.81 -5.61 -7.67
C HIS A 55 6.70 -5.68 -8.91
N GLU A 56 7.89 -6.27 -8.81
CA GLU A 56 8.79 -6.51 -9.94
C GLU A 56 8.16 -7.44 -10.99
N VAL A 57 7.53 -8.53 -10.55
CA VAL A 57 6.81 -9.46 -11.43
C VAL A 57 5.62 -8.75 -12.09
N SER A 58 4.81 -8.01 -11.33
CA SER A 58 3.70 -7.22 -11.87
C SER A 58 4.15 -6.26 -12.98
N ILE A 59 5.27 -5.56 -12.79
CA ILE A 59 5.82 -4.65 -13.80
C ILE A 59 6.24 -5.43 -15.07
N ALA A 60 6.91 -6.56 -14.91
CA ALA A 60 7.32 -7.39 -16.03
C ALA A 60 6.10 -7.93 -16.82
N GLU A 61 5.06 -8.37 -16.13
CA GLU A 61 3.80 -8.81 -16.74
C GLU A 61 3.08 -7.67 -17.48
N LEU A 62 2.99 -6.49 -16.86
CA LEU A 62 2.39 -5.31 -17.47
C LEU A 62 3.14 -4.87 -18.73
N ASN A 63 4.46 -4.91 -18.72
CA ASN A 63 5.30 -4.59 -19.88
C ASN A 63 5.14 -5.59 -21.04
N HIS A 64 4.70 -6.82 -20.75
CA HIS A 64 4.43 -7.82 -21.78
C HIS A 64 3.02 -7.68 -22.41
N LEU A 65 2.16 -6.82 -21.87
CA LEU A 65 0.85 -6.53 -22.43
C LEU A 65 0.94 -5.50 -23.56
N SER A 66 0.04 -5.62 -24.55
CA SER A 66 -0.08 -4.59 -25.57
C SER A 66 -0.61 -3.29 -24.97
N SER A 67 -0.07 -2.14 -25.42
CA SER A 67 -0.44 -0.82 -24.88
C SER A 67 -1.92 -0.47 -25.08
N THR A 68 -2.61 -1.12 -26.03
CA THR A 68 -4.04 -0.90 -26.33
C THR A 68 -4.95 -1.70 -25.40
N ARG A 69 -4.42 -2.70 -24.68
CA ARG A 69 -5.22 -3.54 -23.78
C ARG A 69 -5.63 -2.76 -22.54
N ALA A 70 -6.91 -2.84 -22.20
CA ALA A 70 -7.40 -2.30 -20.94
C ALA A 70 -6.92 -3.18 -19.78
N VAL A 71 -6.46 -2.54 -18.71
CA VAL A 71 -6.07 -3.19 -17.45
C VAL A 71 -6.92 -2.65 -16.31
N PHE A 72 -7.01 -3.40 -15.22
CA PHE A 72 -7.83 -3.04 -14.07
C PHE A 72 -6.98 -3.02 -12.81
N GLN A 73 -7.09 -1.93 -12.05
CA GLN A 73 -6.46 -1.81 -10.75
C GLN A 73 -7.49 -2.09 -9.66
N LYS A 74 -7.19 -3.03 -8.76
CA LYS A 74 -8.02 -3.36 -7.61
C LYS A 74 -7.70 -2.43 -6.44
N ASN A 75 -8.72 -1.84 -5.83
CA ASN A 75 -8.63 -1.14 -4.55
C ASN A 75 -9.75 -1.64 -3.64
N GLY A 76 -9.40 -2.43 -2.62
CA GLY A 76 -10.38 -3.16 -1.82
C GLY A 76 -11.21 -4.10 -2.70
N ASN A 77 -12.53 -3.90 -2.73
CA ASN A 77 -13.47 -4.69 -3.52
C ASN A 77 -13.84 -4.05 -4.88
N ILE A 78 -13.22 -2.91 -5.24
CA ILE A 78 -13.55 -2.15 -6.44
C ILE A 78 -12.41 -2.25 -7.46
N PHE A 79 -12.75 -2.34 -8.74
CA PHE A 79 -11.81 -2.36 -9.85
C PHE A 79 -11.95 -1.10 -10.70
N PHE A 80 -10.85 -0.39 -10.89
CA PHE A 80 -10.79 0.80 -11.74
C PHE A 80 -10.11 0.46 -13.06
N ARG A 81 -10.79 0.74 -14.18
CA ARG A 81 -10.18 0.62 -15.50
C ARG A 81 -9.06 1.65 -15.63
N THR A 82 -7.89 1.20 -16.05
CA THR A 82 -6.70 2.03 -16.26
C THR A 82 -5.95 1.58 -17.52
N THR A 83 -4.87 2.28 -17.85
CA THR A 83 -3.98 1.94 -18.97
C THR A 83 -2.73 1.25 -18.48
N VAL A 84 -2.08 0.47 -19.35
CA VAL A 84 -0.82 -0.23 -19.03
C VAL A 84 0.23 0.74 -18.50
N GLN A 85 0.36 1.91 -19.13
CA GLN A 85 1.30 2.97 -18.69
C GLN A 85 1.00 3.43 -17.26
N LYS A 86 -0.25 3.76 -16.95
CA LYS A 86 -0.64 4.21 -15.59
C LYS A 86 -0.47 3.11 -14.55
N ALA A 87 -0.79 1.87 -14.90
CA ALA A 87 -0.57 0.71 -14.02
C ALA A 87 0.92 0.52 -13.73
N THR A 88 1.77 0.61 -14.76
CA THR A 88 3.23 0.45 -14.63
C THR A 88 3.83 1.54 -13.74
N THR A 89 3.48 2.81 -13.95
CA THR A 89 3.93 3.91 -13.09
C THR A 89 3.43 3.75 -11.66
N SER A 90 2.21 3.26 -11.46
CA SER A 90 1.69 3.00 -10.12
C SER A 90 2.47 1.90 -9.40
N GLU A 91 2.83 0.83 -10.10
CA GLU A 91 3.56 -0.29 -9.51
C GLU A 91 5.02 0.08 -9.23
N GLN A 92 5.65 0.87 -10.10
CA GLN A 92 6.99 1.42 -9.87
C GLN A 92 7.03 2.26 -8.59
N LYS A 93 6.03 3.12 -8.36
CA LYS A 93 5.94 3.91 -7.12
C LYS A 93 5.84 3.03 -5.86
N LYS A 94 5.11 1.90 -5.92
CA LYS A 94 5.01 0.98 -4.78
C LYS A 94 6.33 0.27 -4.52
N LEU A 95 7.00 -0.14 -5.59
CA LEU A 95 8.32 -0.76 -5.52
C LEU A 95 9.33 0.21 -4.87
N ASP A 96 9.36 1.47 -5.30
CA ASP A 96 10.24 2.50 -4.72
C ASP A 96 9.91 2.76 -3.24
N ALA A 97 8.62 2.81 -2.88
CA ALA A 97 8.20 2.93 -1.49
C ALA A 97 8.61 1.72 -0.64
N ALA A 98 8.50 0.51 -1.17
CA ALA A 98 8.94 -0.72 -0.49
C ALA A 98 10.46 -0.73 -0.29
N ARG A 99 11.24 -0.31 -1.29
CA ARG A 99 12.70 -0.10 -1.16
C ARG A 99 13.05 0.90 -0.07
N ALA A 100 12.36 2.05 -0.03
CA ALA A 100 12.59 3.05 1.00
C ALA A 100 12.25 2.54 2.42
N LYS A 101 11.16 1.76 2.57
CA LYS A 101 10.82 1.10 3.84
C LYS A 101 11.89 0.10 4.26
N LEU A 102 12.40 -0.71 3.33
CA LEU A 102 13.46 -1.67 3.60
C LEU A 102 14.74 -0.99 4.07
N GLN A 103 15.13 0.11 3.42
CA GLN A 103 16.28 0.92 3.83
C GLN A 103 16.11 1.43 5.26
N LYS A 104 14.92 1.93 5.62
CA LYS A 104 14.63 2.42 6.97
C LYS A 104 14.74 1.34 8.06
N LEU A 105 14.47 0.08 7.74
CA LEU A 105 14.60 -1.05 8.68
C LEU A 105 16.04 -1.59 8.79
N ASN A 106 16.95 -1.13 7.92
CA ASN A 106 18.36 -1.49 7.94
C ASN A 106 19.24 -0.42 8.63
N TYR A 107 18.68 0.74 8.97
CA TYR A 107 19.31 1.79 9.78
C TYR A 107 18.88 1.68 11.24
#